data_AF-A0A261BMK2-F1
#
_entry.id   AF-A0A261BMK2-F1
#
_cell.length_a   1.000
_cell.length_b   1.000
_cell.length_c   1.000
_cell.angle_alpha   90.00
_cell.angle_beta   90.00
_cell.angle_gamma   90.00
#
_symmetry.space_group_name_H-M   'P 1'
#
loop_
_entity.id
_entity.type
_entity.pdbx_description
1 polymer ?
#
loop_
_entity_poly.entity_id
_entity_poly.type
_entity_poly.pdbx_seq_one_letter_code
_entity_poly.pdbx_strand_id
1 'polypeptide(L)'
;MLKTSVLLACLAFSTIAADGNYFQVLIREIDNPAGTLKNGQPCSNFGFLGAGCNTYMKAVATASGTNLSDINLPDAVQINKNMETRVSNLNFVVSDGYLDSVDAFTGFDLRVRLATESNFINIIDDYIIHVSSNQEQGVYTYTNLRDGTLPTTISIAWSTNIAPQSTTATPEPTTTGVPFTGSTAVPTTTPKPPVDCSEVVNVTTGVQTIYPDGMTPVSVYCDQTSYGTYTVIQSRGTTGQNISFDFPSVSNYSAAFGDPGKGNNYWFGLDNMHALNGVKPYALQIDLCCGTKLIAKQIYHNFMVDTAANNYKLTATADISGVGLDYASSGKDLAAQFSTFTEWHGKSKGTCDQFEFYDDAADIGPSVAYGGWWYGSCGNNLNGFLYPSRALNCTVPLEIFDQNKMLGVNMRTTPGQGPGGYDVDLQSYDRVRMALFTFDSTTIDRTDSSFCS
;
A
#
# COMPACT_ATOMS: atom_id res chain seq x y z
N MET A 1 -30.97 -4.05 9.89
CA MET A 1 -30.56 -4.37 11.28
C MET A 1 -30.85 -5.84 11.54
N LEU A 2 -29.97 -6.53 12.29
CA LEU A 2 -29.82 -7.99 12.42
C LEU A 2 -29.13 -8.69 11.25
N LYS A 3 -27.77 -8.69 11.26
CA LYS A 3 -26.96 -9.89 10.98
C LYS A 3 -25.47 -9.75 11.31
N THR A 4 -24.96 -8.55 11.60
CA THR A 4 -23.52 -8.35 11.93
C THR A 4 -23.17 -8.50 13.41
N SER A 5 -24.16 -8.52 14.31
CA SER A 5 -23.93 -8.56 15.77
C SER A 5 -23.74 -9.97 16.35
N VAL A 6 -23.72 -11.02 15.53
CA VAL A 6 -23.64 -12.41 16.01
C VAL A 6 -22.22 -12.98 15.89
N LEU A 7 -21.33 -12.42 15.07
CA LEU A 7 -20.01 -13.02 14.83
C LEU A 7 -18.93 -12.64 15.86
N LEU A 8 -18.96 -11.44 16.44
CA LEU A 8 -18.01 -11.06 17.51
C LEU A 8 -18.34 -11.73 18.87
N ALA A 9 -19.56 -12.25 19.02
CA ALA A 9 -19.96 -12.99 20.21
C ALA A 9 -19.41 -14.44 20.24
N CYS A 10 -18.91 -14.98 19.13
CA CYS A 10 -18.41 -16.34 19.06
C CYS A 10 -16.97 -16.54 19.58
N LEU A 11 -16.17 -15.47 19.73
CA LEU A 11 -14.86 -15.57 20.40
C LEU A 11 -14.96 -15.45 21.93
N ALA A 12 -16.14 -15.16 22.48
CA ALA A 12 -16.37 -14.98 23.91
C ALA A 12 -17.12 -16.14 24.59
N PHE A 13 -17.48 -17.22 23.88
CA PHE A 13 -18.30 -18.31 24.44
C PHE A 13 -17.77 -19.71 24.11
N SER A 14 -16.60 -20.01 24.65
CA SER A 14 -16.09 -21.35 24.99
C SER A 14 -14.78 -21.08 25.73
N THR A 15 -14.58 -21.30 27.02
CA THR A 15 -15.19 -22.16 28.03
C THR A 15 -14.55 -21.73 29.36
N ILE A 16 -15.30 -21.84 30.46
CA ILE A 16 -14.88 -22.41 31.74
C ILE A 16 -13.56 -21.85 32.33
N ALA A 17 -13.69 -21.23 33.52
CA ALA A 17 -12.61 -20.88 34.43
C ALA A 17 -11.39 -21.82 34.33
N ALA A 18 -10.27 -21.27 33.87
CA ALA A 18 -8.94 -21.79 34.12
C ALA A 18 -8.10 -20.58 34.55
N ASP A 19 -7.60 -20.60 35.79
CA ASP A 19 -6.73 -19.57 36.39
C ASP A 19 -5.32 -19.57 35.75
N GLY A 20 -5.23 -19.43 34.42
CA GLY A 20 -3.97 -19.53 33.67
C GLY A 20 -3.79 -18.49 32.56
N ASN A 21 -2.53 -18.24 32.18
CA ASN A 21 -2.19 -17.47 31.00
C ASN A 21 -2.72 -18.17 29.74
N TYR A 22 -3.15 -17.41 28.73
CA TYR A 22 -3.57 -17.86 27.41
C TYR A 22 -2.89 -17.02 26.33
N PHE A 23 -2.53 -17.66 25.22
CA PHE A 23 -2.16 -17.00 23.97
C PHE A 23 -2.81 -17.73 22.80
N GLN A 24 -3.42 -16.96 21.90
CA GLN A 24 -4.18 -17.47 20.77
C GLN A 24 -3.87 -16.69 19.50
N VAL A 25 -3.68 -17.42 18.39
CA VAL A 25 -3.51 -16.85 17.04
C VAL A 25 -4.64 -17.34 16.13
N LEU A 26 -5.39 -16.40 15.56
CA LEU A 26 -6.39 -16.62 14.54
C LEU A 26 -5.76 -16.51 13.15
N ILE A 27 -5.72 -17.60 12.37
CA ILE A 27 -5.35 -17.55 10.96
C ILE A 27 -6.58 -17.17 10.14
N ARG A 28 -6.60 -15.93 9.61
CA ARG A 28 -7.76 -15.36 8.91
C ARG A 28 -7.84 -15.79 7.45
N GLU A 29 -6.70 -15.83 6.79
CA GLU A 29 -6.60 -16.16 5.37
C GLU A 29 -5.22 -16.71 5.03
N ILE A 30 -5.19 -17.75 4.21
CA ILE A 30 -3.98 -18.19 3.49
C ILE A 30 -4.34 -18.33 2.02
N ASP A 31 -3.73 -17.46 1.22
CA ASP A 31 -3.79 -17.53 -0.23
C ASP A 31 -2.48 -18.15 -0.72
N ASN A 32 -2.53 -19.45 -1.07
CA ASN A 32 -1.39 -20.21 -1.56
C ASN A 32 -1.70 -20.79 -2.96
N PRO A 33 -1.34 -20.09 -4.03
CA PRO A 33 -1.64 -20.48 -5.42
C PRO A 33 -0.84 -21.69 -5.98
N ALA A 34 -0.33 -22.58 -5.12
CA ALA A 34 0.79 -23.48 -5.40
C ALA A 34 0.71 -24.36 -6.67
N GLY A 35 1.83 -24.45 -7.41
CA GLY A 35 2.06 -25.38 -8.53
C GLY A 35 3.33 -26.27 -8.40
N THR A 36 4.10 -26.12 -7.33
CA THR A 36 5.37 -26.85 -7.08
C THR A 36 5.60 -27.11 -5.59
N LEU A 37 6.25 -28.23 -5.27
CA LEU A 37 6.71 -28.60 -3.93
C LEU A 37 7.94 -27.77 -3.49
N LYS A 38 8.25 -27.77 -2.20
CA LYS A 38 9.42 -27.11 -1.60
C LYS A 38 10.76 -27.55 -2.20
N ASN A 39 10.83 -28.77 -2.75
CA ASN A 39 12.01 -29.30 -3.42
C ASN A 39 12.10 -28.90 -4.91
N GLY A 40 11.20 -28.06 -5.41
CA GLY A 40 11.16 -27.56 -6.79
C GLY A 40 10.41 -28.46 -7.78
N GLN A 41 9.91 -29.62 -7.36
CA GLN A 41 9.15 -30.51 -8.25
C GLN A 41 7.72 -30.00 -8.46
N PRO A 42 7.15 -30.05 -9.68
CA PRO A 42 5.73 -29.78 -9.90
C PRO A 42 4.84 -30.75 -9.11
N CYS A 43 3.78 -30.23 -8.48
CA CYS A 43 2.81 -31.09 -7.79
C CYS A 43 1.78 -31.73 -8.75
N SER A 44 1.81 -31.34 -10.04
CA SER A 44 1.01 -31.92 -11.12
C SER A 44 1.79 -31.95 -12.44
N ASN A 45 1.36 -32.80 -13.38
CA ASN A 45 1.95 -32.90 -14.73
C ASN A 45 1.76 -31.64 -15.58
N PHE A 46 0.94 -30.68 -15.12
CA PHE A 46 0.56 -29.46 -15.82
C PHE A 46 1.27 -28.23 -15.24
N GLY A 47 2.50 -28.39 -14.74
CA GLY A 47 3.29 -27.37 -14.05
C GLY A 47 2.91 -25.93 -14.43
N PHE A 48 2.38 -25.20 -13.44
CA PHE A 48 1.96 -23.80 -13.52
C PHE A 48 0.76 -23.45 -14.43
N LEU A 49 -0.16 -24.38 -14.74
CA LEU A 49 -1.40 -24.08 -15.49
C LEU A 49 -2.62 -23.70 -14.61
N GLY A 50 -2.41 -23.12 -13.43
CA GLY A 50 -3.49 -22.67 -12.54
C GLY A 50 -4.30 -23.79 -11.87
N ALA A 51 -3.92 -25.06 -12.06
CA ALA A 51 -4.43 -26.18 -11.27
C ALA A 51 -3.60 -26.28 -9.99
N GLY A 52 -4.07 -25.62 -8.92
CA GLY A 52 -3.36 -25.57 -7.64
C GLY A 52 -3.21 -26.95 -6.98
N CYS A 53 -2.18 -27.13 -6.15
CA CYS A 53 -2.03 -28.36 -5.38
C CYS A 53 -3.17 -28.49 -4.35
N ASN A 54 -3.58 -29.73 -4.06
CA ASN A 54 -4.34 -29.98 -2.83
C ASN A 54 -3.50 -29.52 -1.64
N THR A 55 -4.04 -28.67 -0.78
CA THR A 55 -3.29 -28.15 0.36
C THR A 55 -3.78 -28.81 1.65
N TYR A 56 -2.84 -29.33 2.43
CA TYR A 56 -3.01 -29.78 3.81
C TYR A 56 -2.24 -28.82 4.70
N MET A 57 -2.84 -28.40 5.81
CA MET A 57 -2.27 -27.38 6.68
C MET A 57 -2.10 -27.87 8.12
N LYS A 58 -0.93 -27.55 8.69
CA LYS A 58 -0.63 -27.62 10.13
C LYS A 58 -0.05 -26.28 10.59
N ALA A 59 -0.39 -25.86 11.80
CA ALA A 59 0.17 -24.65 12.41
C ALA A 59 0.43 -24.84 13.90
N VAL A 60 1.45 -24.16 14.42
CA VAL A 60 1.75 -24.05 15.87
C VAL A 60 2.22 -22.63 16.17
N ALA A 61 1.82 -22.11 17.32
CA ALA A 61 2.24 -20.80 17.80
C ALA A 61 2.88 -20.91 19.18
N THR A 62 3.87 -20.08 19.46
CA THR A 62 4.52 -19.99 20.78
C THR A 62 4.74 -18.53 21.18
N ALA A 63 4.31 -18.18 22.38
CA ALA A 63 4.61 -16.91 23.03
C ALA A 63 5.93 -16.95 23.82
N SER A 64 6.49 -18.14 24.06
CA SER A 64 7.69 -18.36 24.88
C SER A 64 9.02 -18.22 24.14
N GLY A 65 9.01 -17.76 22.88
CA GLY A 65 10.24 -17.67 22.06
C GLY A 65 10.92 -19.02 21.82
N THR A 66 10.18 -20.12 21.95
CA THR A 66 10.68 -21.47 21.72
C THR A 66 11.06 -21.62 20.25
N ASN A 67 12.24 -22.20 19.98
CA ASN A 67 12.68 -22.39 18.60
C ASN A 67 11.73 -23.34 17.85
N LEU A 68 10.86 -22.76 17.03
CA LEU A 68 9.89 -23.51 16.25
C LEU A 68 10.52 -24.38 15.16
N SER A 69 11.80 -24.17 14.79
CA SER A 69 12.47 -24.98 13.77
C SER A 69 12.57 -26.46 14.16
N ASP A 70 12.77 -26.71 15.45
CA ASP A 70 13.10 -28.04 16.01
C ASP A 70 11.86 -28.78 16.53
N ILE A 71 10.69 -28.12 16.49
CA ILE A 71 9.43 -28.74 16.86
C ILE A 71 8.99 -29.70 15.74
N ASN A 72 8.96 -30.99 16.08
CA ASN A 72 8.15 -31.94 15.35
C ASN A 72 6.69 -31.61 15.63
N LEU A 73 6.02 -30.96 14.68
CA LEU A 73 4.56 -30.80 14.68
C LEU A 73 3.97 -32.22 14.86
N PRO A 74 3.37 -32.56 16.01
CA PRO A 74 2.82 -33.90 16.23
C PRO A 74 1.66 -34.16 15.24
N ASP A 75 0.84 -35.17 15.47
CA ASP A 75 -0.48 -35.31 14.83
C ASP A 75 -1.47 -34.19 15.20
N ALA A 76 -0.98 -32.94 15.23
CA ALA A 76 -1.72 -31.71 15.28
C ALA A 76 -2.80 -31.75 14.21
N VAL A 77 -4.02 -31.63 14.72
CA VAL A 77 -5.29 -31.66 14.02
C VAL A 77 -5.15 -30.91 12.70
N GLN A 78 -5.30 -31.63 11.58
CA GLN A 78 -5.37 -31.02 10.27
C GLN A 78 -6.42 -29.92 10.31
N ILE A 79 -6.02 -28.67 10.09
CA ILE A 79 -6.90 -27.54 10.37
C ILE A 79 -7.81 -27.22 9.19
N ASN A 80 -7.42 -27.46 7.93
CA ASN A 80 -8.27 -27.16 6.76
C ASN A 80 -9.03 -28.39 6.21
N LYS A 81 -10.12 -28.14 5.45
CA LYS A 81 -10.80 -29.20 4.68
C LYS A 81 -10.01 -29.49 3.40
N ASN A 82 -9.88 -30.77 3.08
CA ASN A 82 -9.06 -31.25 1.96
C ASN A 82 -9.43 -30.55 0.63
N MET A 83 -8.41 -30.29 -0.20
CA MET A 83 -8.52 -29.84 -1.60
C MET A 83 -8.86 -28.35 -1.82
N GLU A 84 -8.52 -27.47 -0.89
CA GLU A 84 -8.68 -26.02 -1.04
C GLU A 84 -7.35 -25.39 -1.53
N THR A 85 -7.40 -24.58 -2.60
CA THR A 85 -6.27 -23.74 -3.07
C THR A 85 -6.22 -22.39 -2.37
N ARG A 86 -7.33 -21.99 -1.73
CA ARG A 86 -7.44 -20.80 -0.89
C ARG A 86 -8.18 -21.20 0.38
N VAL A 87 -7.54 -20.97 1.52
CA VAL A 87 -8.13 -21.30 2.81
C VAL A 87 -8.64 -20.00 3.43
N SER A 88 -9.95 -19.76 3.30
CA SER A 88 -10.62 -18.51 3.71
C SER A 88 -11.78 -18.81 4.68
N ASN A 89 -12.14 -17.84 5.53
CA ASN A 89 -13.17 -17.95 6.58
C ASN A 89 -12.85 -18.96 7.70
N LEU A 90 -11.56 -19.09 8.01
CA LEU A 90 -11.10 -19.95 9.07
C LEU A 90 -11.20 -19.21 10.40
N ASN A 91 -12.16 -19.57 11.24
CA ASN A 91 -12.09 -19.27 12.66
C ASN A 91 -11.10 -20.23 13.36
N PHE A 92 -9.89 -20.41 12.81
CA PHE A 92 -8.90 -21.34 13.35
C PHE A 92 -8.01 -20.66 14.37
N VAL A 93 -8.22 -21.05 15.62
CA VAL A 93 -7.45 -20.60 16.76
C VAL A 93 -6.33 -21.60 17.02
N VAL A 94 -5.10 -21.15 16.87
CA VAL A 94 -3.88 -21.85 17.29
C VAL A 94 -3.56 -21.37 18.70
N SER A 95 -3.66 -22.25 19.68
CA SER A 95 -3.27 -21.95 21.07
C SER A 95 -1.85 -22.42 21.34
N ASP A 96 -1.12 -21.66 22.15
CA ASP A 96 0.17 -22.10 22.67
C ASP A 96 -0.04 -23.13 23.79
N GLY A 97 0.62 -24.29 23.67
CA GLY A 97 0.56 -25.37 24.65
C GLY A 97 1.63 -25.28 25.74
N TYR A 98 2.53 -24.29 25.70
CA TYR A 98 3.71 -24.17 26.55
C TYR A 98 3.75 -22.86 27.35
N LEU A 99 2.60 -22.40 27.83
CA LEU A 99 2.44 -21.08 28.47
C LEU A 99 3.03 -20.98 29.89
N ASP A 100 3.47 -22.09 30.49
CA ASP A 100 3.97 -22.14 31.86
C ASP A 100 5.32 -21.42 32.07
N SER A 101 5.98 -20.96 30.99
CA SER A 101 7.30 -20.31 31.04
C SER A 101 7.32 -18.86 30.52
N VAL A 102 6.16 -18.22 30.32
CA VAL A 102 6.08 -16.86 29.77
C VAL A 102 5.71 -15.86 30.86
N ASP A 103 6.72 -15.16 31.38
CA ASP A 103 6.54 -14.14 32.43
C ASP A 103 6.10 -12.76 31.88
N ALA A 104 6.39 -12.48 30.60
CA ALA A 104 6.01 -11.24 29.92
C ALA A 104 5.85 -11.44 28.42
N PHE A 105 4.86 -10.78 27.82
CA PHE A 105 4.61 -10.82 26.39
C PHE A 105 5.49 -9.80 25.65
N THR A 106 6.38 -10.30 24.79
CA THR A 106 7.29 -9.48 23.97
C THR A 106 7.16 -9.78 22.48
N GLY A 107 6.34 -10.77 22.12
CA GLY A 107 6.12 -11.22 20.76
C GLY A 107 5.72 -12.70 20.75
N PHE A 108 5.65 -13.27 19.56
CA PHE A 108 5.38 -14.68 19.35
C PHE A 108 5.94 -15.16 18.02
N ASP A 109 6.12 -16.47 17.93
CA ASP A 109 6.43 -17.15 16.68
C ASP A 109 5.22 -18.00 16.25
N LEU A 110 4.95 -17.99 14.94
CA LEU A 110 3.95 -18.84 14.30
C LEU A 110 4.61 -19.64 13.19
N ARG A 111 4.54 -20.97 13.27
CA ARG A 111 4.95 -21.86 12.17
C ARG A 111 3.72 -22.38 11.43
N VAL A 112 3.68 -22.19 10.12
CA VAL A 112 2.62 -22.69 9.23
C VAL A 112 3.25 -23.61 8.18
N ARG A 113 2.80 -24.86 8.12
CA ARG A 113 3.29 -25.85 7.17
C ARG A 113 2.18 -26.29 6.23
N LEU A 114 2.49 -26.31 4.93
CA LEU A 114 1.59 -26.67 3.84
C LEU A 114 2.14 -27.90 3.11
N ALA A 115 1.29 -28.89 2.81
CA ALA A 115 1.69 -30.13 2.13
C ALA A 115 0.62 -30.59 1.13
N THR A 116 0.98 -31.50 0.22
CA THR A 116 0.03 -32.07 -0.75
C THR A 116 -0.73 -33.29 -0.23
N GLU A 117 -0.39 -33.76 0.96
CA GLU A 117 -0.93 -34.97 1.58
C GLU A 117 -0.92 -34.86 3.11
N SER A 118 -1.81 -35.62 3.76
CA SER A 118 -2.06 -35.54 5.20
C SER A 118 -0.90 -36.03 6.08
N ASN A 119 0.04 -36.81 5.53
CA ASN A 119 1.24 -37.27 6.23
C ASN A 119 2.39 -36.24 6.22
N PHE A 120 2.23 -35.12 5.51
CA PHE A 120 3.24 -34.05 5.39
C PHE A 120 4.62 -34.50 4.89
N ILE A 121 4.67 -35.51 4.00
CA ILE A 121 5.93 -35.91 3.34
C ILE A 121 6.25 -34.95 2.18
N ASN A 122 5.28 -34.74 1.27
CA ASN A 122 5.42 -33.80 0.16
C ASN A 122 5.04 -32.37 0.56
N ILE A 123 6.03 -31.62 1.07
CA ILE A 123 5.86 -30.25 1.54
C ILE A 123 5.75 -29.28 0.37
N ILE A 124 4.72 -28.42 0.41
CA ILE A 124 4.60 -27.23 -0.45
C ILE A 124 5.44 -26.12 0.17
N ASP A 125 5.17 -25.80 1.44
CA ASP A 125 5.81 -24.69 2.15
C ASP A 125 5.91 -24.91 3.66
N ASP A 126 6.87 -24.23 4.29
CA ASP A 126 7.10 -24.26 5.74
C ASP A 126 7.57 -22.88 6.19
N TYR A 127 6.63 -22.08 6.68
CA TYR A 127 6.83 -20.70 7.11
C TYR A 127 7.05 -20.65 8.62
N ILE A 128 8.00 -19.84 9.06
CA ILE A 128 8.15 -19.43 10.45
C ILE A 128 8.05 -17.91 10.45
N ILE A 129 7.01 -17.39 11.09
CA ILE A 129 6.66 -15.97 11.15
C ILE A 129 6.99 -15.49 12.56
N HIS A 130 7.88 -14.51 12.66
CA HIS A 130 8.27 -13.88 13.91
C HIS A 130 7.55 -12.54 14.05
N VAL A 131 6.77 -12.37 15.12
CA VAL A 131 6.06 -11.11 15.41
C VAL A 131 6.58 -10.56 16.73
N SER A 132 7.38 -9.49 16.65
CA SER A 132 7.85 -8.76 17.83
C SER A 132 6.86 -7.65 18.19
N SER A 133 6.05 -7.86 19.22
CA SER A 133 5.04 -6.89 19.68
C SER A 133 4.77 -7.07 21.18
N ASN A 134 4.56 -5.95 21.88
CA ASN A 134 4.09 -5.93 23.27
C ASN A 134 2.57 -5.72 23.37
N GLN A 135 1.85 -5.72 22.25
CA GLN A 135 0.40 -5.53 22.23
C GLN A 135 -0.31 -6.85 22.51
N GLU A 136 -1.20 -6.84 23.51
CA GLU A 136 -1.99 -8.01 23.91
C GLU A 136 -2.90 -8.53 22.80
N GLN A 137 -3.24 -7.68 21.83
CA GLN A 137 -4.03 -8.04 20.64
C GLN A 137 -3.48 -7.32 19.40
N GLY A 138 -3.62 -7.93 18.23
CA GLY A 138 -3.22 -7.30 16.97
C GLY A 138 -3.51 -8.13 15.73
N VAL A 139 -3.14 -7.59 14.57
CA VAL A 139 -3.28 -8.22 13.25
C VAL A 139 -1.94 -8.09 12.51
N TYR A 140 -1.53 -9.13 11.79
CA TYR A 140 -0.30 -9.16 11.01
C TYR A 140 -0.52 -9.88 9.68
N THR A 141 0.06 -9.38 8.60
CA THR A 141 -0.01 -10.01 7.28
C THR A 141 1.40 -10.27 6.77
N TYR A 142 1.65 -11.50 6.36
CA TYR A 142 2.93 -11.99 5.87
C TYR A 142 2.78 -12.44 4.41
N THR A 143 3.57 -11.86 3.50
CA THR A 143 3.61 -12.30 2.10
C THR A 143 5.02 -12.78 1.76
N ASN A 144 5.13 -13.98 1.20
CA ASN A 144 6.39 -14.58 0.78
C ASN A 144 6.31 -15.01 -0.69
N LEU A 145 7.30 -14.60 -1.48
CA LEU A 145 7.47 -15.03 -2.86
C LEU A 145 8.63 -16.01 -2.94
N ARG A 146 8.37 -17.22 -3.43
CA ARG A 146 9.41 -18.19 -3.80
C ARG A 146 9.65 -18.14 -5.30
N ASP A 147 10.92 -18.20 -5.69
CA ASP A 147 11.34 -18.24 -7.09
C ASP A 147 10.58 -19.30 -7.89
N GLY A 148 9.96 -18.88 -9.00
CA GLY A 148 9.19 -19.76 -9.87
C GLY A 148 7.76 -20.08 -9.40
N THR A 149 7.27 -19.43 -8.33
CA THR A 149 5.90 -19.57 -7.82
C THR A 149 5.19 -18.22 -7.73
N LEU A 150 3.86 -18.23 -7.61
CA LEU A 150 3.09 -17.03 -7.23
C LEU A 150 3.24 -16.75 -5.72
N PRO A 151 3.09 -15.50 -5.26
CA PRO A 151 3.29 -15.14 -3.86
C PRO A 151 2.23 -15.78 -2.95
N THR A 152 2.65 -16.28 -1.80
CA THR A 152 1.76 -16.77 -0.74
C THR A 152 1.53 -15.68 0.30
N THR A 153 0.28 -15.41 0.64
CA THR A 153 -0.09 -14.43 1.67
C THR A 153 -0.78 -15.11 2.85
N ILE A 154 -0.36 -14.79 4.07
CA ILE A 154 -0.86 -15.32 5.35
C ILE A 154 -1.29 -14.14 6.22
N SER A 155 -2.58 -14.04 6.52
CA SER A 155 -3.16 -13.01 7.40
C SER A 155 -3.53 -13.61 8.74
N ILE A 156 -3.03 -13.02 9.83
CA ILE A 156 -3.25 -13.49 11.21
C ILE A 156 -3.76 -12.38 12.13
N ALA A 157 -4.45 -12.77 13.20
CA ALA A 157 -4.75 -11.93 14.35
C ALA A 157 -4.41 -12.67 15.65
N TRP A 158 -4.13 -11.98 16.75
CA TRP A 158 -3.83 -12.65 18.03
C TRP A 158 -4.48 -11.99 19.23
N SER A 159 -4.54 -12.73 20.34
CA SER A 159 -4.96 -12.27 21.67
C SER A 159 -4.20 -13.01 22.77
N THR A 160 -3.81 -12.31 23.83
CA THR A 160 -3.19 -12.85 25.05
C THR A 160 -3.69 -12.14 26.30
N ASN A 161 -3.61 -12.79 27.46
CA ASN A 161 -3.68 -12.14 28.78
C ASN A 161 -2.32 -12.06 29.49
N ILE A 162 -1.23 -12.43 28.83
CA ILE A 162 0.13 -12.29 29.35
C ILE A 162 0.50 -10.80 29.31
N ALA A 163 0.80 -10.23 30.48
CA ALA A 163 1.15 -8.82 30.60
C ALA A 163 2.46 -8.49 29.83
N PRO A 164 2.56 -7.31 29.20
CA PRO A 164 3.82 -6.85 28.61
C PRO A 164 4.89 -6.56 29.69
N GLN A 165 6.16 -6.59 29.28
CA GLN A 165 7.29 -6.42 30.20
C GLN A 165 7.23 -5.05 30.94
N SER A 166 7.16 -5.09 32.27
CA SER A 166 7.15 -3.88 33.11
C SER A 166 8.48 -3.13 32.98
N THR A 167 8.46 -1.94 32.38
CA THR A 167 9.59 -1.01 32.41
C THR A 167 9.60 -0.28 33.75
N THR A 168 10.50 -0.68 34.64
CA THR A 168 10.76 0.00 35.90
C THR A 168 11.24 1.43 35.65
N ALA A 169 10.36 2.40 35.81
CA ALA A 169 10.74 3.76 36.20
C ALA A 169 10.50 3.90 37.72
N THR A 170 11.51 4.44 38.39
CA THR A 170 11.69 4.66 39.84
C THR A 170 10.43 5.12 40.60
N PRO A 171 10.22 4.66 41.86
CA PRO A 171 8.91 4.69 42.54
C PRO A 171 8.73 5.88 43.49
N GLU A 172 7.49 6.35 43.67
CA GLU A 172 6.93 6.84 44.94
C GLU A 172 5.44 7.24 44.83
N PRO A 173 4.67 7.31 45.94
CA PRO A 173 4.59 6.38 47.06
C PRO A 173 3.20 5.73 47.17
N THR A 174 3.19 4.61 47.88
CA THR A 174 2.03 3.91 48.42
C THR A 174 1.09 4.85 49.18
N THR A 175 -0.20 4.87 48.83
CA THR A 175 -1.25 5.26 49.78
C THR A 175 -2.27 4.15 49.94
N THR A 176 -2.45 3.81 51.21
CA THR A 176 -3.31 2.78 51.78
C THR A 176 -4.78 2.97 51.43
N GLY A 177 -5.46 1.84 51.23
CA GLY A 177 -6.83 1.77 50.74
C GLY A 177 -7.88 2.50 51.59
N VAL A 178 -8.85 3.04 50.86
CA VAL A 178 -10.20 3.36 51.34
C VAL A 178 -11.17 2.90 50.23
N PRO A 179 -12.29 2.24 50.55
CA PRO A 179 -13.18 1.69 49.53
C PRO A 179 -13.96 2.81 48.85
N PHE A 180 -13.78 3.00 47.54
CA PHE A 180 -14.56 3.95 46.77
C PHE A 180 -15.80 3.27 46.21
N THR A 181 -16.95 3.74 46.68
CA THR A 181 -18.28 3.50 46.14
C THR A 181 -18.32 3.83 44.64
N GLY A 182 -18.76 2.87 43.83
CA GLY A 182 -18.84 3.02 42.38
C GLY A 182 -19.71 4.21 41.97
N SER A 183 -19.12 5.13 41.22
CA SER A 183 -19.83 6.02 40.31
C SER A 183 -19.41 5.62 38.90
N THR A 184 -20.35 5.06 38.15
CA THR A 184 -20.24 4.76 36.72
C THR A 184 -20.15 6.07 35.95
N ALA A 185 -18.94 6.55 35.68
CA ALA A 185 -18.72 7.44 34.55
C ALA A 185 -18.56 6.59 33.29
N VAL A 186 -19.42 6.85 32.30
CA VAL A 186 -19.40 6.22 30.98
C VAL A 186 -18.04 6.50 30.32
N PRO A 187 -17.36 5.51 29.72
CA PRO A 187 -16.12 5.76 28.98
C PRO A 187 -16.42 6.66 27.78
N THR A 188 -15.89 7.88 27.80
CA THR A 188 -15.93 8.81 26.67
C THR A 188 -14.89 8.35 25.63
N THR A 189 -15.26 7.41 24.77
CA THR A 189 -14.44 7.04 23.61
C THR A 189 -14.59 8.13 22.55
N THR A 190 -13.71 9.13 22.56
CA THR A 190 -13.56 10.03 21.40
C THR A 190 -13.16 9.16 20.20
N PRO A 191 -13.95 9.12 19.11
CA PRO A 191 -13.59 8.34 17.93
C PRO A 191 -12.25 8.82 17.36
N LYS A 192 -11.36 7.88 17.00
CA LYS A 192 -10.12 8.20 16.28
C LYS A 192 -10.49 8.95 14.98
N PRO A 193 -9.84 10.08 14.66
CA PRO A 193 -10.13 10.81 13.43
C PRO A 193 -9.78 9.95 12.19
N PRO A 194 -10.51 10.11 11.07
CA PRO A 194 -10.31 9.31 9.87
C PRO A 194 -8.94 9.62 9.25
N VAL A 195 -8.11 8.59 9.08
CA VAL A 195 -6.75 8.74 8.53
C VAL A 195 -6.76 8.89 7.00
N ASP A 196 -7.77 8.30 6.35
CA ASP A 196 -7.99 8.36 4.91
C ASP A 196 -9.49 8.44 4.58
N CYS A 197 -9.84 8.55 3.29
CA CYS A 197 -11.22 8.61 2.84
C CYS A 197 -12.05 7.35 3.14
N SER A 198 -11.42 6.17 3.28
CA SER A 198 -12.13 4.92 3.59
C SER A 198 -12.62 4.86 5.04
N GLU A 199 -12.05 5.68 5.93
CA GLU A 199 -12.44 5.78 7.33
C GLU A 199 -13.47 6.87 7.60
N VAL A 200 -13.76 7.72 6.60
CA VAL A 200 -14.78 8.76 6.74
C VAL A 200 -16.17 8.10 6.85
N VAL A 201 -16.88 8.39 7.95
CA VAL A 201 -18.19 7.82 8.23
C VAL A 201 -19.22 8.32 7.21
N ASN A 202 -19.96 7.39 6.59
CA ASN A 202 -20.93 7.68 5.53
C ASN A 202 -20.34 8.50 4.38
N VAL A 203 -19.09 8.19 4.00
CA VAL A 203 -18.37 8.90 2.95
C VAL A 203 -19.17 8.94 1.65
N THR A 204 -19.23 10.14 1.08
CA THR A 204 -19.74 10.40 -0.27
C THR A 204 -18.63 11.07 -1.08
N THR A 205 -18.72 10.96 -2.40
CA THR A 205 -17.78 11.65 -3.29
C THR A 205 -17.81 13.15 -3.04
N GLY A 206 -16.64 13.74 -2.78
CA GLY A 206 -16.52 15.15 -2.43
C GLY A 206 -15.30 15.44 -1.58
N VAL A 207 -15.13 16.72 -1.23
CA VAL A 207 -14.05 17.15 -0.34
C VAL A 207 -14.38 16.75 1.10
N GLN A 208 -13.44 16.10 1.76
CA GLN A 208 -13.53 15.67 3.16
C GLN A 208 -12.26 16.10 3.91
N THR A 209 -12.35 16.15 5.23
CA THR A 209 -11.19 16.36 6.11
C THR A 209 -10.72 15.03 6.69
N ILE A 210 -9.45 14.72 6.52
CA ILE A 210 -8.78 13.53 7.07
C ILE A 210 -7.56 13.94 7.91
N TYR A 211 -6.99 12.99 8.64
CA TYR A 211 -5.87 13.20 9.58
C TYR A 211 -4.79 12.13 9.35
N PRO A 212 -3.94 12.28 8.32
CA PRO A 212 -2.96 11.25 7.93
C PRO A 212 -1.99 10.87 9.04
N ASP A 213 -1.56 11.84 9.84
CA ASP A 213 -0.69 11.68 11.03
C ASP A 213 -1.50 11.46 12.33
N GLY A 214 -2.83 11.41 12.24
CA GLY A 214 -3.75 11.32 13.36
C GLY A 214 -4.00 12.63 14.13
N MET A 215 -3.38 13.75 13.73
CA MET A 215 -3.42 15.01 14.48
C MET A 215 -3.74 16.22 13.60
N THR A 216 -3.10 16.34 12.43
CA THR A 216 -3.16 17.49 11.54
C THR A 216 -4.25 17.29 10.48
N PRO A 217 -5.25 18.19 10.40
CA PRO A 217 -6.31 18.07 9.41
C PRO A 217 -5.81 18.42 8.01
N VAL A 218 -6.20 17.61 7.02
CA VAL A 218 -5.94 17.84 5.60
C VAL A 218 -7.24 17.69 4.82
N SER A 219 -7.55 18.67 3.96
CA SER A 219 -8.69 18.57 3.05
C SER A 219 -8.30 17.79 1.80
N VAL A 220 -9.03 16.74 1.49
CA VAL A 220 -8.80 15.83 0.36
C VAL A 220 -10.07 15.60 -0.43
N TYR A 221 -9.95 15.25 -1.71
CA TYR A 221 -11.10 14.77 -2.48
C TYR A 221 -11.23 13.26 -2.32
N CYS A 222 -12.33 12.82 -1.71
CA CYS A 222 -12.70 11.42 -1.64
C CYS A 222 -13.54 11.07 -2.86
N ASP A 223 -13.17 10.01 -3.56
CA ASP A 223 -13.99 9.45 -4.65
C ASP A 223 -14.58 8.11 -4.22
N GLN A 224 -15.87 8.13 -3.89
CA GLN A 224 -16.62 6.96 -3.47
C GLN A 224 -17.12 6.20 -4.71
N THR A 225 -16.73 4.94 -4.83
CA THR A 225 -17.21 4.03 -5.87
C THR A 225 -18.00 2.87 -5.25
N SER A 226 -18.54 1.99 -6.10
CA SER A 226 -19.16 0.74 -5.66
C SER A 226 -18.17 -0.25 -5.04
N TYR A 227 -16.88 -0.14 -5.38
CA TYR A 227 -15.83 -1.08 -4.96
C TYR A 227 -15.09 -0.60 -3.70
N GLY A 228 -15.07 0.71 -3.49
CA GLY A 228 -14.48 1.33 -2.32
C GLY A 228 -14.22 2.81 -2.53
N THR A 229 -13.49 3.40 -1.59
CA THR A 229 -13.22 4.84 -1.56
C THR A 229 -11.78 5.10 -1.92
N TYR A 230 -11.54 6.06 -2.81
CA TYR A 230 -10.22 6.57 -3.11
C TYR A 230 -9.94 7.85 -2.31
N THR A 231 -8.70 8.02 -1.87
CA THR A 231 -8.13 9.29 -1.39
C THR A 231 -7.30 9.91 -2.51
N VAL A 232 -7.76 11.01 -3.11
CA VAL A 232 -7.00 11.67 -4.19
C VAL A 232 -5.81 12.44 -3.61
N ILE A 233 -4.60 12.05 -4.01
CA ILE A 233 -3.35 12.61 -3.49
C ILE A 233 -2.67 13.60 -4.44
N GLN A 234 -3.04 13.59 -5.71
CA GLN A 234 -2.67 14.62 -6.68
C GLN A 234 -3.75 14.67 -7.76
N SER A 235 -4.10 15.87 -8.20
CA SER A 235 -4.91 16.07 -9.39
C SER A 235 -4.40 17.24 -10.23
N ARG A 236 -4.45 17.07 -11.55
CA ARG A 236 -4.26 18.14 -12.54
C ARG A 236 -5.55 18.33 -13.30
N GLY A 237 -5.88 19.57 -13.62
CA GLY A 237 -7.03 19.87 -14.44
C GLY A 237 -7.14 21.33 -14.83
N THR A 238 -8.04 21.60 -15.77
CA THR A 238 -8.24 22.95 -16.34
C THR A 238 -8.95 23.92 -15.41
N THR A 239 -9.49 23.44 -14.28
CA THR A 239 -10.12 24.27 -13.25
C THR A 239 -9.07 24.65 -12.21
N GLY A 240 -9.07 25.90 -11.74
CA GLY A 240 -8.09 26.36 -10.75
C GLY A 240 -6.67 26.50 -11.32
N GLN A 241 -6.52 27.02 -12.54
CA GLN A 241 -5.23 27.23 -13.22
C GLN A 241 -4.26 28.19 -12.49
N ASN A 242 -4.71 28.85 -11.42
CA ASN A 242 -3.90 29.80 -10.66
C ASN A 242 -2.93 29.12 -9.67
N ILE A 243 -3.04 27.79 -9.48
CA ILE A 243 -2.15 27.04 -8.59
C ILE A 243 -0.93 26.59 -9.39
N SER A 244 0.24 27.12 -9.02
CA SER A 244 1.51 26.69 -9.58
C SER A 244 2.00 25.40 -8.94
N PHE A 245 2.57 24.51 -9.74
CA PHE A 245 3.41 23.41 -9.27
C PHE A 245 4.89 23.76 -9.36
N ASP A 246 5.27 24.90 -9.93
CA ASP A 246 6.68 25.25 -10.13
C ASP A 246 7.31 25.80 -8.85
N PHE A 247 7.72 24.89 -7.97
CA PHE A 247 8.43 25.23 -6.75
C PHE A 247 9.90 24.82 -6.84
N PRO A 248 10.81 25.68 -6.36
CA PRO A 248 12.24 25.40 -6.43
C PRO A 248 12.66 24.33 -5.43
N SER A 249 12.13 24.27 -4.21
CA SER A 249 12.63 23.33 -3.18
C SER A 249 11.71 22.12 -3.02
N VAL A 250 12.29 20.96 -2.70
CA VAL A 250 11.57 19.74 -2.29
C VAL A 250 10.71 20.02 -1.04
N SER A 251 11.18 20.90 -0.14
CA SER A 251 10.42 21.30 1.04
C SER A 251 9.07 21.97 0.72
N ASN A 252 8.94 22.63 -0.43
CA ASN A 252 7.67 23.23 -0.85
C ASN A 252 6.60 22.18 -1.18
N TYR A 253 7.01 20.94 -1.44
CA TYR A 253 6.13 19.81 -1.73
C TYR A 253 5.76 18.99 -0.49
N SER A 254 6.25 19.35 0.71
CA SER A 254 6.02 18.56 1.92
C SER A 254 4.58 18.68 2.42
N ALA A 255 4.03 19.89 2.41
CA ALA A 255 2.65 20.18 2.79
C ALA A 255 1.68 20.15 1.59
N ALA A 256 0.39 20.04 1.90
CA ALA A 256 -0.66 20.11 0.88
C ALA A 256 -0.78 21.52 0.28
N PHE A 257 -1.04 21.61 -1.03
CA PHE A 257 -1.34 22.86 -1.71
C PHE A 257 -2.35 22.67 -2.85
N GLY A 258 -2.96 23.78 -3.27
CA GLY A 258 -4.03 23.78 -4.25
C GLY A 258 -5.38 23.37 -3.65
N ASP A 259 -6.35 23.10 -4.52
CA ASP A 259 -7.74 22.88 -4.13
C ASP A 259 -8.16 21.43 -4.43
N PRO A 260 -8.51 20.61 -3.43
CA PRO A 260 -8.93 19.23 -3.68
C PRO A 260 -10.20 19.22 -4.52
N GLY A 261 -10.23 18.42 -5.58
CA GLY A 261 -11.40 18.30 -6.43
C GLY A 261 -11.12 17.67 -7.77
N LYS A 262 -12.14 17.03 -8.36
CA LYS A 262 -12.07 16.53 -9.72
C LYS A 262 -11.87 17.70 -10.69
N GLY A 263 -10.78 17.66 -11.47
CA GLY A 263 -10.43 18.70 -12.44
C GLY A 263 -9.76 19.93 -11.84
N ASN A 264 -9.47 19.94 -10.55
CA ASN A 264 -8.66 20.97 -9.90
C ASN A 264 -7.18 20.59 -9.88
N ASN A 265 -6.35 21.59 -9.61
CA ASN A 265 -4.92 21.44 -9.33
C ASN A 265 -4.71 21.28 -7.83
N TYR A 266 -4.22 20.10 -7.42
CA TYR A 266 -4.06 19.73 -6.00
C TYR A 266 -2.85 18.82 -5.79
N TRP A 267 -2.15 19.03 -4.69
CA TRP A 267 -1.08 18.17 -4.19
C TRP A 267 -1.30 17.91 -2.70
N PHE A 268 -1.27 16.63 -2.31
CA PHE A 268 -1.55 16.22 -0.93
C PHE A 268 -0.42 16.51 0.04
N GLY A 269 0.82 16.68 -0.45
CA GLY A 269 1.99 16.87 0.39
C GLY A 269 2.73 15.55 0.66
N LEU A 270 4.05 15.58 0.52
CA LEU A 270 4.92 14.41 0.73
C LEU A 270 4.93 13.94 2.18
N ASP A 271 4.82 14.85 3.16
CA ASP A 271 4.73 14.49 4.59
C ASP A 271 3.44 13.70 4.86
N ASN A 272 2.34 14.12 4.24
CA ASN A 272 1.06 13.44 4.37
C ASN A 272 1.09 12.07 3.67
N MET A 273 1.74 11.94 2.51
CA MET A 273 1.94 10.63 1.86
C MET A 273 2.78 9.70 2.74
N HIS A 274 3.86 10.23 3.35
CA HIS A 274 4.72 9.46 4.24
C HIS A 274 3.99 8.99 5.51
N ALA A 275 3.16 9.85 6.11
CA ALA A 275 2.39 9.53 7.32
C ALA A 275 1.43 8.33 7.13
N LEU A 276 1.03 8.04 5.89
CA LEU A 276 0.18 6.89 5.56
C LEU A 276 0.96 5.56 5.50
N ASN A 277 2.30 5.59 5.46
CA ASN A 277 3.11 4.37 5.40
C ASN A 277 2.84 3.45 6.60
N GLY A 278 2.67 2.15 6.34
CA GLY A 278 2.48 1.16 7.40
C GLY A 278 1.14 1.25 8.14
N VAL A 279 0.28 2.24 7.84
CA VAL A 279 -1.08 2.33 8.38
C VAL A 279 -1.97 1.28 7.71
N LYS A 280 -1.92 1.20 6.38
CA LYS A 280 -2.63 0.23 5.54
C LYS A 280 -1.77 -0.11 4.31
N PRO A 281 -2.03 -1.25 3.63
CA PRO A 281 -1.38 -1.56 2.36
C PRO A 281 -2.00 -0.71 1.23
N TYR A 282 -1.58 0.55 1.12
CA TYR A 282 -2.08 1.44 0.07
C TYR A 282 -1.56 1.02 -1.30
N ALA A 283 -2.49 0.96 -2.26
CA ALA A 283 -2.18 0.95 -3.68
C ALA A 283 -2.49 2.32 -4.28
N LEU A 284 -1.72 2.69 -5.29
CA LEU A 284 -1.86 3.92 -6.06
C LEU A 284 -2.48 3.61 -7.43
N GLN A 285 -3.55 4.32 -7.77
CA GLN A 285 -4.06 4.40 -9.14
C GLN A 285 -3.68 5.74 -9.76
N ILE A 286 -3.17 5.69 -10.99
CA ILE A 286 -2.94 6.86 -11.84
C ILE A 286 -3.88 6.79 -13.04
N ASP A 287 -4.72 7.81 -13.21
CA ASP A 287 -5.56 8.01 -14.39
C ASP A 287 -5.01 9.16 -15.23
N LEU A 288 -4.70 8.87 -16.50
CA LEU A 288 -4.29 9.85 -17.49
C LEU A 288 -5.43 10.07 -18.47
N CYS A 289 -5.97 11.28 -18.51
CA CYS A 289 -7.06 11.63 -19.41
C CYS A 289 -6.59 12.63 -20.47
N CYS A 290 -7.23 12.55 -21.63
CA CYS A 290 -7.13 13.56 -22.65
C CYS A 290 -8.53 13.92 -23.16
N GLY A 291 -8.96 15.14 -22.86
CA GLY A 291 -10.35 15.53 -23.04
C GLY A 291 -11.23 14.61 -22.18
N THR A 292 -12.20 13.92 -22.81
CA THR A 292 -13.09 12.98 -22.13
C THR A 292 -12.61 11.53 -22.15
N LYS A 293 -11.46 11.24 -22.78
CA LYS A 293 -10.95 9.87 -22.95
C LYS A 293 -9.96 9.51 -21.87
N LEU A 294 -10.08 8.30 -21.35
CA LEU A 294 -9.02 7.66 -20.58
C LEU A 294 -7.93 7.18 -21.55
N ILE A 295 -6.72 7.71 -21.41
CA ILE A 295 -5.57 7.30 -22.22
C ILE A 295 -4.86 6.12 -21.58
N ALA A 296 -4.64 6.18 -20.27
CA ALA A 296 -4.05 5.07 -19.52
C ALA A 296 -4.52 5.10 -18.06
N LYS A 297 -4.63 3.90 -17.50
CA LYS A 297 -4.82 3.66 -16.07
C LYS A 297 -3.72 2.72 -15.59
N GLN A 298 -2.95 3.15 -14.59
CA GLN A 298 -1.85 2.36 -14.02
C GLN A 298 -2.06 2.15 -12.53
N ILE A 299 -1.78 0.92 -12.08
CA ILE A 299 -1.90 0.54 -10.66
C ILE A 299 -0.50 0.21 -10.13
N TYR A 300 -0.20 0.70 -8.94
CA TYR A 300 1.03 0.42 -8.22
C TYR A 300 0.69 -0.05 -6.80
N HIS A 301 1.12 -1.25 -6.44
CA HIS A 301 0.90 -1.85 -5.12
C HIS A 301 1.97 -1.41 -4.13
N ASN A 302 1.66 -1.49 -2.84
CA ASN A 302 2.59 -1.18 -1.75
C ASN A 302 3.22 0.22 -1.91
N PHE A 303 2.39 1.21 -2.25
CA PHE A 303 2.82 2.59 -2.41
C PHE A 303 3.31 3.13 -1.08
N MET A 304 4.55 3.63 -1.07
CA MET A 304 5.15 4.30 0.07
C MET A 304 6.01 5.46 -0.40
N VAL A 305 6.08 6.50 0.43
CA VAL A 305 6.97 7.65 0.26
C VAL A 305 7.86 7.73 1.48
N ASP A 306 9.18 7.71 1.29
CA ASP A 306 10.15 7.72 2.39
C ASP A 306 10.14 9.07 3.15
N THR A 307 10.92 9.17 4.22
CA THR A 307 11.06 10.38 5.03
C THR A 307 11.70 11.54 4.25
N ALA A 308 11.54 12.76 4.75
CA ALA A 308 12.26 13.94 4.28
C ALA A 308 13.79 13.72 4.26
N ALA A 309 14.33 13.03 5.27
CA ALA A 309 15.77 12.73 5.37
C ALA A 309 16.28 11.82 4.23
N ASN A 310 15.38 11.01 3.67
CA ASN A 310 15.65 10.16 2.51
C ASN A 310 15.15 10.79 1.19
N ASN A 311 14.88 12.10 1.18
CA ASN A 311 14.36 12.88 0.05
C ASN A 311 13.08 12.28 -0.54
N TYR A 312 12.18 11.80 0.33
CA TYR A 312 10.86 11.28 -0.04
C TYR A 312 10.90 10.24 -1.16
N LYS A 313 11.89 9.34 -1.13
CA LYS A 313 12.04 8.28 -2.13
C LYS A 313 10.74 7.49 -2.32
N LEU A 314 10.33 7.31 -3.56
CA LEU A 314 9.12 6.57 -3.92
C LEU A 314 9.41 5.07 -3.98
N THR A 315 8.57 4.25 -3.37
CA THR A 315 8.59 2.79 -3.56
C THR A 315 7.19 2.26 -3.80
N ALA A 316 7.04 1.44 -4.82
CA ALA A 316 5.83 0.70 -5.12
C ALA A 316 6.18 -0.46 -6.06
N THR A 317 5.25 -1.38 -6.26
CA THR A 317 5.35 -2.46 -7.26
C THR A 317 4.34 -2.19 -8.37
N ALA A 318 4.82 -1.96 -9.58
CA ALA A 318 3.92 -1.74 -10.72
C ALA A 318 3.19 -3.03 -11.09
N ASP A 319 1.91 -2.89 -11.37
CA ASP A 319 1.09 -3.97 -11.90
C ASP A 319 1.40 -4.25 -13.38
N ILE A 320 1.75 -3.21 -14.14
CA ILE A 320 2.23 -3.31 -15.52
C ILE A 320 3.66 -2.77 -15.58
N SER A 321 4.61 -3.63 -15.94
CA SER A 321 6.03 -3.27 -16.04
C SER A 321 6.36 -2.46 -17.29
N GLY A 322 7.42 -1.65 -17.22
CA GLY A 322 8.03 -0.97 -18.38
C GLY A 322 7.27 0.26 -18.90
N VAL A 323 6.24 0.72 -18.19
CA VAL A 323 5.47 1.94 -18.47
C VAL A 323 5.24 2.72 -17.17
N GLY A 324 4.79 3.96 -17.29
CA GLY A 324 4.50 4.82 -16.15
C GLY A 324 5.72 4.97 -15.24
N LEU A 325 5.53 4.82 -13.94
CA LEU A 325 6.60 4.95 -12.94
C LEU A 325 7.63 3.81 -13.03
N ASP A 326 7.29 2.68 -13.67
CA ASP A 326 8.19 1.54 -13.91
C ASP A 326 8.94 1.64 -15.24
N TYR A 327 8.61 2.63 -16.09
CA TYR A 327 9.38 2.92 -17.30
C TYR A 327 10.83 3.20 -16.92
N ALA A 328 11.76 2.58 -17.66
CA ALA A 328 13.18 2.69 -17.41
C ALA A 328 13.91 3.18 -18.67
N SER A 329 14.57 4.33 -18.53
CA SER A 329 15.60 4.81 -19.48
C SER A 329 16.94 4.86 -18.77
N SER A 330 17.18 5.93 -18.00
CA SER A 330 18.34 6.06 -17.13
C SER A 330 18.17 5.37 -15.77
N GLY A 331 16.92 5.12 -15.39
CA GLY A 331 16.44 4.60 -14.11
C GLY A 331 14.90 4.56 -14.15
N LYS A 332 14.27 4.14 -13.06
CA LYS A 332 12.81 4.14 -12.88
C LYS A 332 12.42 5.26 -11.92
N ASP A 333 11.23 5.83 -12.08
CA ASP A 333 10.69 6.75 -11.06
C ASP A 333 10.47 6.00 -9.74
N LEU A 334 10.11 4.72 -9.83
CA LEU A 334 10.17 3.80 -8.69
C LEU A 334 11.61 3.68 -8.17
N ALA A 335 11.77 3.85 -6.86
CA ALA A 335 13.04 3.96 -6.13
C ALA A 335 13.83 5.26 -6.35
N ALA A 336 13.33 6.22 -7.16
CA ALA A 336 13.94 7.54 -7.26
C ALA A 336 13.59 8.42 -6.07
N GLN A 337 14.47 9.39 -5.78
CA GLN A 337 14.25 10.44 -4.78
C GLN A 337 13.48 11.60 -5.40
N PHE A 338 12.57 12.21 -4.64
CA PHE A 338 11.84 13.37 -5.11
C PHE A 338 12.82 14.51 -5.34
N SER A 339 12.74 15.15 -6.50
CA SER A 339 13.68 16.16 -6.95
C SER A 339 12.94 17.32 -7.59
N THR A 340 13.57 18.48 -7.57
CA THR A 340 13.16 19.67 -8.31
C THR A 340 14.27 20.10 -9.26
N PHE A 341 14.05 21.18 -10.01
CA PHE A 341 15.10 21.76 -10.82
C PHE A 341 16.31 22.23 -10.00
N THR A 342 16.14 22.73 -8.77
CA THR A 342 17.27 23.21 -7.97
C THR A 342 17.85 22.11 -7.10
N GLU A 343 17.00 21.30 -6.46
CA GLU A 343 17.36 20.20 -5.56
C GLU A 343 17.20 18.86 -6.28
N TRP A 344 18.30 18.39 -6.87
CA TRP A 344 18.28 17.22 -7.73
C TRP A 344 19.06 16.06 -7.14
N HIS A 345 18.44 14.89 -7.16
CA HIS A 345 18.94 13.67 -6.55
C HIS A 345 19.09 12.50 -7.55
N GLY A 346 18.96 12.76 -8.85
CA GLY A 346 19.16 11.78 -9.94
C GLY A 346 20.55 11.85 -10.60
N LYS A 347 20.65 11.54 -11.91
CA LYS A 347 21.90 11.60 -12.72
C LYS A 347 22.38 13.04 -13.01
N SER A 348 23.04 13.35 -14.14
CA SER A 348 23.24 14.75 -14.52
C SER A 348 21.91 15.37 -14.98
N LYS A 349 21.57 16.58 -14.52
CA LYS A 349 20.45 17.37 -15.09
C LYS A 349 20.60 17.53 -16.62
N GLY A 350 21.87 17.68 -17.04
CA GLY A 350 22.42 17.67 -18.41
C GLY A 350 21.95 16.61 -19.41
N THR A 351 21.23 15.60 -18.92
CA THR A 351 20.88 14.39 -19.66
C THR A 351 19.45 13.95 -19.36
N CYS A 352 18.69 14.78 -18.66
CA CYS A 352 17.31 14.52 -18.31
C CYS A 352 16.43 15.25 -19.31
N ASP A 353 15.77 14.54 -20.22
CA ASP A 353 14.94 15.15 -21.25
C ASP A 353 13.87 16.07 -20.66
N GLN A 354 13.37 15.75 -19.46
CA GLN A 354 12.45 16.61 -18.73
C GLN A 354 12.98 18.03 -18.45
N PHE A 355 14.30 18.23 -18.49
CA PHE A 355 14.97 19.52 -18.28
C PHE A 355 15.79 20.00 -19.47
N GLU A 356 16.13 19.12 -20.42
CA GLU A 356 17.00 19.46 -21.55
C GLU A 356 16.53 18.88 -22.89
N PHE A 357 15.24 18.56 -23.04
CA PHE A 357 14.69 18.13 -24.33
C PHE A 357 14.99 19.17 -25.42
N TYR A 358 15.59 18.71 -26.51
CA TYR A 358 15.95 19.52 -27.67
C TYR A 358 15.74 18.71 -28.94
N ASP A 359 14.91 19.19 -29.86
CA ASP A 359 14.70 18.58 -31.18
C ASP A 359 15.69 19.16 -32.20
N ASP A 360 16.75 18.40 -32.48
CA ASP A 360 17.80 18.77 -33.43
C ASP A 360 17.28 19.04 -34.86
N ALA A 361 16.20 18.34 -35.27
CA ALA A 361 15.69 18.45 -36.63
C ALA A 361 14.91 19.75 -36.85
N ALA A 362 14.30 20.28 -35.79
CA ALA A 362 13.51 21.50 -35.82
C ALA A 362 14.24 22.72 -35.22
N ASP A 363 15.41 22.54 -34.61
CA ASP A 363 16.15 23.56 -33.84
C ASP A 363 15.29 24.15 -32.69
N ILE A 364 14.61 23.26 -31.96
CA ILE A 364 13.66 23.64 -30.89
C ILE A 364 14.16 23.12 -29.54
N GLY A 365 14.27 24.04 -28.56
CA GLY A 365 14.65 23.76 -27.18
C GLY A 365 15.76 24.70 -26.67
N PRO A 366 16.53 24.29 -25.65
CA PRO A 366 16.24 23.19 -24.73
C PRO A 366 14.98 23.48 -23.90
N SER A 367 14.33 22.45 -23.37
CA SER A 367 13.24 22.63 -22.42
C SER A 367 13.68 23.40 -21.17
N VAL A 368 12.73 23.97 -20.46
CA VAL A 368 12.89 24.57 -19.13
C VAL A 368 12.15 23.70 -18.13
N ALA A 369 12.80 23.47 -17.00
CA ALA A 369 12.24 22.66 -15.94
C ALA A 369 10.97 23.26 -15.34
N TYR A 370 10.04 22.39 -14.95
CA TYR A 370 8.81 22.79 -14.28
C TYR A 370 8.40 21.75 -13.25
N GLY A 371 8.20 22.19 -12.02
CA GLY A 371 7.72 21.34 -10.94
C GLY A 371 8.72 20.28 -10.46
N GLY A 372 8.30 19.56 -9.43
CA GLY A 372 9.06 18.52 -8.76
C GLY A 372 8.45 17.15 -9.01
N TRP A 373 9.31 16.14 -9.13
CA TRP A 373 8.92 14.77 -9.40
C TRP A 373 10.01 13.78 -8.96
N TRP A 374 9.66 12.50 -8.94
CA TRP A 374 10.63 11.40 -8.86
C TRP A 374 11.25 11.15 -10.23
N TYR A 375 12.15 12.03 -10.67
CA TYR A 375 12.74 12.03 -12.01
C TYR A 375 13.74 10.89 -12.28
N GLY A 376 13.37 9.64 -12.02
CA GLY A 376 14.26 8.49 -12.24
C GLY A 376 14.33 8.08 -13.71
N SER A 377 13.18 8.13 -14.41
CA SER A 377 13.09 7.86 -15.84
C SER A 377 13.53 9.02 -16.73
N CYS A 378 13.69 10.22 -16.16
CA CYS A 378 13.97 11.47 -16.88
C CYS A 378 12.91 11.90 -17.91
N GLY A 379 11.79 11.18 -18.05
CA GLY A 379 10.75 11.45 -19.04
C GLY A 379 9.35 11.72 -18.48
N ASN A 380 9.11 11.33 -17.23
CA ASN A 380 7.82 11.49 -16.57
C ASN A 380 7.80 12.72 -15.66
N ASN A 381 6.68 13.43 -15.67
CA ASN A 381 6.38 14.52 -14.74
C ASN A 381 4.87 14.84 -14.74
N LEU A 382 4.12 14.25 -13.80
CA LEU A 382 2.69 14.59 -13.65
C LEU A 382 2.46 15.95 -12.97
N ASN A 383 3.53 16.57 -12.45
CA ASN A 383 3.55 17.93 -11.93
C ASN A 383 4.01 18.96 -12.99
N GLY A 384 4.17 18.53 -14.25
CA GLY A 384 4.63 19.36 -15.37
C GLY A 384 3.68 20.49 -15.77
N PHE A 385 4.05 21.27 -16.79
CA PHE A 385 3.27 22.43 -17.20
C PHE A 385 1.94 21.99 -17.82
N LEU A 386 0.84 22.59 -17.37
CA LEU A 386 -0.49 22.20 -17.85
C LEU A 386 -0.81 22.91 -19.17
N TYR A 387 -0.80 22.16 -20.27
CA TYR A 387 -1.40 22.62 -21.52
C TYR A 387 -2.84 22.12 -21.60
N PRO A 388 -3.83 22.99 -21.86
CA PRO A 388 -5.17 22.54 -22.17
C PRO A 388 -5.17 21.71 -23.45
N SER A 389 -6.00 20.66 -23.51
CA SER A 389 -6.17 19.90 -24.75
C SER A 389 -6.78 20.77 -25.85
N ARG A 390 -6.39 20.50 -27.10
CA ARG A 390 -6.88 21.19 -28.29
C ARG A 390 -7.67 20.20 -29.13
N ALA A 391 -8.97 20.42 -29.29
CA ALA A 391 -9.86 19.51 -30.01
C ALA A 391 -9.75 18.04 -29.52
N LEU A 392 -9.71 17.85 -28.19
CA LEU A 392 -9.53 16.53 -27.53
C LEU A 392 -8.19 15.84 -27.85
N ASN A 393 -7.17 16.62 -28.21
CA ASN A 393 -5.79 16.17 -28.41
C ASN A 393 -4.86 16.81 -27.37
N CYS A 394 -4.01 15.99 -26.75
CA CYS A 394 -3.07 16.36 -25.69
C CYS A 394 -1.62 16.34 -26.15
N THR A 395 -1.37 15.97 -27.40
CA THR A 395 -0.06 16.19 -28.01
C THR A 395 0.23 17.68 -27.98
N VAL A 396 1.44 18.02 -27.53
CA VAL A 396 1.99 19.37 -27.54
C VAL A 396 2.75 19.54 -28.86
N PRO A 397 2.20 20.30 -29.82
CA PRO A 397 2.92 20.61 -31.05
C PRO A 397 4.23 21.33 -30.74
N LEU A 398 5.28 21.00 -31.48
CA LEU A 398 6.61 21.59 -31.30
C LEU A 398 6.60 23.12 -31.39
N GLU A 399 5.75 23.70 -32.24
CA GLU A 399 5.56 25.17 -32.35
C GLU A 399 4.99 25.83 -31.08
N ILE A 400 4.23 25.09 -30.27
CA ILE A 400 3.70 25.57 -28.99
C ILE A 400 4.70 25.33 -27.89
N PHE A 401 5.40 24.19 -27.93
CA PHE A 401 6.53 23.94 -27.04
C PHE A 401 7.63 25.00 -27.24
N ASP A 402 7.98 25.37 -28.46
CA ASP A 402 9.05 26.35 -28.74
C ASP A 402 8.77 27.74 -28.11
N GLN A 403 7.50 28.12 -27.97
CA GLN A 403 7.11 29.41 -27.41
C GLN A 403 7.39 29.55 -25.91
N ASN A 404 7.33 28.46 -25.16
CA ASN A 404 7.40 28.46 -23.69
C ASN A 404 8.50 27.54 -23.15
N LYS A 405 8.96 26.60 -23.97
CA LYS A 405 9.95 25.57 -23.71
C LYS A 405 9.60 24.68 -22.51
N MET A 406 8.33 24.60 -22.12
CA MET A 406 7.91 23.82 -20.97
C MET A 406 7.40 22.46 -21.39
N LEU A 407 7.88 21.40 -20.76
CA LEU A 407 7.29 20.08 -20.97
C LEU A 407 5.98 19.95 -20.21
N GLY A 408 5.05 19.22 -20.82
CA GLY A 408 3.69 19.05 -20.35
C GLY A 408 3.55 18.19 -19.10
N VAL A 409 2.31 17.97 -18.68
CA VAL A 409 1.94 16.88 -17.76
C VAL A 409 2.12 15.57 -18.49
N ASN A 410 3.30 14.95 -18.33
CA ASN A 410 3.72 13.83 -19.16
C ASN A 410 3.99 12.57 -18.34
N MET A 411 3.70 11.41 -18.93
CA MET A 411 4.09 10.10 -18.41
C MET A 411 4.08 9.08 -19.55
N ARG A 412 5.11 8.25 -19.61
CA ARG A 412 5.24 7.18 -20.61
C ARG A 412 4.11 6.18 -20.47
N THR A 413 3.38 5.97 -21.56
CA THR A 413 2.28 4.98 -21.63
C THR A 413 2.61 3.77 -22.49
N THR A 414 3.77 3.77 -23.15
CA THR A 414 4.27 2.66 -23.96
C THR A 414 5.70 2.30 -23.54
N PRO A 415 6.13 1.04 -23.75
CA PRO A 415 7.52 0.67 -23.51
C PRO A 415 8.47 1.33 -24.51
N GLY A 416 9.71 1.61 -24.07
CA GLY A 416 10.77 2.18 -24.92
C GLY A 416 10.75 3.71 -24.99
N GLN A 417 11.61 4.27 -25.83
CA GLN A 417 11.71 5.71 -26.02
C GLN A 417 10.54 6.24 -26.87
N GLY A 418 10.17 7.49 -26.60
CA GLY A 418 9.21 8.25 -27.37
C GLY A 418 9.74 8.72 -28.73
N PRO A 419 9.08 9.72 -29.35
CA PRO A 419 9.50 10.28 -30.64
C PRO A 419 10.97 10.71 -30.62
N GLY A 420 11.71 10.47 -31.70
CA GLY A 420 13.11 10.90 -31.82
C GLY A 420 14.11 10.16 -30.92
N GLY A 421 13.67 9.17 -30.13
CA GLY A 421 14.53 8.50 -29.16
C GLY A 421 14.62 9.21 -27.82
N TYR A 422 13.72 10.17 -27.53
CA TYR A 422 13.66 10.84 -26.23
C TYR A 422 12.77 10.08 -25.23
N ASP A 423 12.95 10.34 -23.95
CA ASP A 423 12.16 9.76 -22.86
C ASP A 423 10.80 10.44 -22.65
N VAL A 424 10.54 11.51 -23.40
CA VAL A 424 9.31 12.30 -23.33
C VAL A 424 8.45 12.09 -24.59
N ASP A 425 7.12 12.12 -24.43
CA ASP A 425 6.17 11.90 -25.53
C ASP A 425 5.63 13.19 -26.15
N LEU A 426 6.06 14.35 -25.63
CA LEU A 426 5.44 15.66 -25.91
C LEU A 426 3.92 15.61 -25.74
N GLN A 427 3.47 15.03 -24.63
CA GLN A 427 2.07 15.00 -24.22
C GLN A 427 1.87 15.91 -23.01
N SER A 428 0.70 16.53 -22.91
CA SER A 428 0.25 17.19 -21.70
C SER A 428 -1.18 16.76 -21.41
N TYR A 429 -1.32 15.76 -20.54
CA TYR A 429 -2.63 15.28 -20.12
C TYR A 429 -3.37 16.40 -19.39
N ASP A 430 -4.52 16.79 -19.94
CA ASP A 430 -5.29 17.94 -19.47
C ASP A 430 -6.09 17.64 -18.19
N ARG A 431 -6.19 16.35 -17.83
CA ARG A 431 -6.72 15.89 -16.56
C ARG A 431 -5.98 14.64 -16.09
N VAL A 432 -5.49 14.69 -14.87
CA VAL A 432 -4.75 13.58 -14.24
C VAL A 432 -5.24 13.40 -12.81
N ARG A 433 -5.29 12.15 -12.35
CA ARG A 433 -5.47 11.81 -10.94
C ARG A 433 -4.47 10.78 -10.49
N MET A 434 -3.87 11.02 -9.33
CA MET A 434 -3.22 10.02 -8.50
C MET A 434 -4.08 9.81 -7.26
N ALA A 435 -4.52 8.59 -6.99
CA ALA A 435 -5.38 8.29 -5.87
C ALA A 435 -5.00 7.00 -5.15
N LEU A 436 -4.99 7.04 -3.82
CA LEU A 436 -4.71 5.90 -2.97
C LEU A 436 -5.99 5.13 -2.64
N PHE A 437 -5.88 3.81 -2.56
CA PHE A 437 -6.96 2.91 -2.17
C PHE A 437 -6.42 1.67 -1.44
N THR A 438 -7.30 0.95 -0.75
CA THR A 438 -6.94 -0.24 0.07
C THR A 438 -7.82 -1.46 -0.19
N PHE A 439 -8.84 -1.32 -1.04
CA PHE A 439 -9.66 -2.44 -1.50
C PHE A 439 -8.96 -3.23 -2.60
N ASP A 440 -9.51 -4.40 -2.93
CA ASP A 440 -8.90 -5.33 -3.89
C ASP A 440 -8.82 -4.71 -5.30
N SER A 441 -7.59 -4.52 -5.79
CA SER A 441 -7.31 -3.99 -7.12
C SER A 441 -7.88 -4.81 -8.28
N THR A 442 -8.21 -6.10 -8.08
CA THR A 442 -8.86 -6.93 -9.11
C THR A 442 -10.29 -6.48 -9.42
N THR A 443 -10.89 -5.69 -8.52
CA THR A 443 -12.24 -5.11 -8.71
C THR A 443 -12.23 -3.83 -9.55
N ILE A 444 -11.05 -3.29 -9.87
CA ILE A 444 -10.91 -2.06 -10.64
C ILE A 444 -11.25 -2.30 -12.11
N ASP A 445 -12.29 -1.62 -12.58
CA ASP A 445 -12.55 -1.50 -14.02
C ASP A 445 -11.48 -0.60 -14.67
N ARG A 446 -10.58 -1.22 -15.43
CA ARG A 446 -9.50 -0.51 -16.12
C ARG A 446 -9.98 0.33 -17.30
N THR A 447 -11.21 0.14 -17.73
CA THR A 447 -11.84 0.91 -18.81
C THR A 447 -12.68 2.08 -18.29
N ASP A 448 -12.89 2.17 -16.97
CA ASP A 448 -13.67 3.24 -16.36
C ASP A 448 -13.01 4.61 -16.59
N SER A 449 -13.66 5.40 -17.45
CA SER A 449 -13.30 6.77 -17.80
C SER A 449 -14.13 7.82 -17.06
N SER A 450 -14.89 7.44 -16.03
CA SER A 450 -15.74 8.34 -15.24
C SER A 450 -14.96 9.53 -14.67
N PHE A 451 -13.68 9.36 -14.36
CA PHE A 451 -12.81 10.44 -13.92
C PHE A 451 -12.52 11.47 -15.05
N CYS A 452 -12.44 11.02 -16.30
CA CYS A 452 -12.12 11.85 -17.46
C CYS A 452 -13.30 12.70 -17.94
N SER A 453 -14.54 12.31 -17.66
CA SER A 453 -15.74 13.10 -18.02
C SER A 453 -15.93 14.30 -17.10
#